data_AF-A0A8J4QZ84-F1
#
_entry.id   AF-A0A8J4QZ84-F1
#
_cell.length_a   1.000
_cell.length_b   1.000
_cell.length_c   1.000
_cell.angle_alpha   90.00
_cell.angle_beta   90.00
_cell.angle_gamma   90.00
#
_symmetry.space_group_name_H-M   'P 1'
#
loop_
_entity.id
_entity.type
_entity.pdbx_description
1 polymer ?
#
loop_
_entity_poly.entity_id
_entity_poly.type
_entity_poly.pdbx_seq_one_letter_code
_entity_poly.pdbx_strand_id
1 'polypeptide(L)'
;MSVIGEAALSAFFGKLFDNLTSADLLKFFQQEKVDADLKRWRTTLMKIHAVLDDAEEKQMTNRLVKIWLDELEDLAYDVDDILDEFATEALGRELNPEPKSKFLKIYDAWVGSNRSFGTLMRSKIKEIDTRLQEIVTQKNNLELRENAGLGRTGATRPRVPTTSLVNEGDIHGREEDKKAISQVVVKR
;
A
#
# COMPACT_ATOMS: atom_id res chain seq x y z
N MET A 1 6.11 -6.09 17.21
CA MET A 1 5.24 -6.58 16.12
C MET A 1 4.51 -5.37 15.57
N SER A 2 4.98 -4.88 14.43
CA SER A 2 4.43 -3.69 13.77
C SER A 2 3.19 -4.11 12.99
N VAL A 3 2.06 -3.48 13.26
CA VAL A 3 0.78 -3.58 12.52
C VAL A 3 0.67 -2.46 11.46
N ILE A 4 1.79 -1.78 11.18
CA ILE A 4 1.80 -0.54 10.41
C ILE A 4 1.82 -0.82 8.90
N GLY A 5 2.33 -1.98 8.47
CA GLY A 5 2.49 -2.35 7.06
C GLY A 5 1.15 -2.51 6.34
N GLU A 6 0.31 -3.46 6.78
CA GLU A 6 -1.04 -3.67 6.23
C GLU A 6 -1.88 -2.40 6.26
N ALA A 7 -1.93 -1.68 7.40
CA ALA A 7 -2.75 -0.48 7.53
C ALA A 7 -2.31 0.63 6.57
N ALA A 8 -0.99 0.79 6.38
CA ALA A 8 -0.45 1.75 5.41
C ALA A 8 -0.78 1.35 3.97
N LEU A 9 -0.55 0.08 3.60
CA LEU A 9 -0.86 -0.44 2.27
C LEU A 9 -2.35 -0.37 1.96
N SER A 10 -3.22 -0.71 2.92
CA SER A 10 -4.67 -0.67 2.77
C SER A 10 -5.16 0.77 2.55
N ALA A 11 -4.66 1.74 3.32
CA ALA A 11 -4.95 3.15 3.11
C ALA A 11 -4.46 3.64 1.73
N PHE A 12 -3.28 3.21 1.32
CA PHE A 12 -2.71 3.54 0.02
C PHE A 12 -3.53 2.95 -1.13
N PHE A 13 -4.00 1.71 -1.01
CA PHE A 13 -4.91 1.09 -1.98
C PHE A 13 -6.22 1.86 -2.09
N GLY A 14 -6.72 2.40 -0.97
CA GLY A 14 -7.84 3.36 -0.98
C GLY A 14 -7.59 4.53 -1.93
N LYS A 15 -6.44 5.19 -1.79
CA LYS A 15 -6.03 6.29 -2.68
C LYS A 15 -5.95 5.85 -4.15
N LEU A 16 -5.38 4.68 -4.43
CA LEU A 16 -5.31 4.14 -5.79
C LEU A 16 -6.71 3.89 -6.38
N PHE A 17 -7.64 3.36 -5.59
CA PHE A 17 -9.01 3.14 -6.04
C PHE A 17 -9.75 4.46 -6.32
N ASP A 18 -9.54 5.48 -5.50
CA ASP A 18 -10.10 6.81 -5.72
C ASP A 18 -9.57 7.41 -7.03
N ASN A 19 -8.26 7.34 -7.26
CA ASN A 19 -7.66 7.80 -8.52
C ASN A 19 -8.18 7.01 -9.74
N LEU A 20 -8.29 5.68 -9.64
CA LEU A 20 -8.84 4.83 -10.71
C LEU A 20 -10.34 5.04 -10.96
N THR A 21 -11.04 5.72 -10.05
CA THR A 21 -12.47 6.06 -10.20
C THR A 21 -12.75 7.54 -10.44
N SER A 22 -11.72 8.38 -10.42
CA SER A 22 -11.85 9.81 -10.68
C SER A 22 -12.52 10.04 -12.04
N ALA A 23 -13.64 10.78 -12.03
CA ALA A 23 -14.40 11.06 -13.23
C ALA A 23 -13.58 11.82 -14.29
N ASP A 24 -12.67 12.68 -13.84
CA ASP A 24 -11.81 13.47 -14.72
C ASP A 24 -10.74 12.59 -15.37
N LEU A 25 -10.11 11.71 -14.58
CA LEU A 25 -9.15 10.75 -15.10
C LEU A 25 -9.79 9.69 -16.00
N LEU A 26 -10.99 9.22 -15.67
CA LEU A 26 -11.72 8.24 -16.49
C LEU A 26 -11.99 8.73 -17.92
N LYS A 27 -12.33 10.02 -18.09
CA LYS A 27 -12.48 10.62 -19.44
C LYS A 27 -11.14 10.62 -20.18
N PHE A 28 -10.06 10.96 -19.48
CA PHE A 28 -8.72 10.99 -20.06
C PHE A 28 -8.24 9.59 -20.47
N PHE A 29 -8.47 8.59 -19.63
CA PHE A 29 -8.15 7.19 -19.93
C PHE A 29 -8.89 6.65 -21.15
N GLN A 30 -10.14 7.08 -21.37
CA GLN A 30 -10.89 6.75 -22.58
C GLN A 30 -10.28 7.42 -23.82
N GLN A 31 -9.86 8.68 -23.71
CA GLN A 31 -9.20 9.40 -24.79
C GLN A 31 -7.89 8.72 -25.22
N GLU A 32 -7.09 8.26 -24.25
CA GLU A 32 -5.84 7.53 -24.49
C GLU A 32 -6.05 6.03 -24.81
N LYS A 33 -7.30 5.54 -24.79
CA LYS A 33 -7.68 4.14 -25.05
C LYS A 33 -6.96 3.13 -24.14
N VAL A 34 -6.95 3.44 -22.84
CA VAL A 34 -6.35 2.63 -21.77
C VAL A 34 -7.34 2.32 -20.64
N ASP A 35 -8.59 2.78 -20.75
CA ASP A 35 -9.60 2.63 -19.70
C ASP A 35 -9.91 1.15 -19.37
N ALA A 36 -9.85 0.26 -20.36
CA ALA A 36 -10.02 -1.17 -20.18
C ALA A 36 -8.90 -1.78 -19.32
N ASP A 37 -7.66 -1.35 -19.51
CA ASP A 37 -6.50 -1.83 -18.77
C ASP A 37 -6.57 -1.36 -17.31
N LEU A 38 -6.91 -0.10 -17.07
CA LEU A 38 -7.02 0.45 -15.72
C LEU A 38 -8.22 -0.13 -14.95
N LYS A 39 -9.34 -0.41 -15.61
CA LYS A 39 -10.46 -1.17 -15.01
C LYS A 39 -10.03 -2.58 -14.59
N ARG A 40 -9.19 -3.24 -15.41
CA ARG A 40 -8.61 -4.55 -15.07
C ARG A 40 -7.70 -4.44 -13.87
N TRP A 41 -6.81 -3.45 -13.81
CA TRP A 41 -5.95 -3.19 -12.65
C TRP A 41 -6.75 -3.01 -11.37
N ARG A 42 -7.78 -2.16 -11.39
CA ARG A 42 -8.67 -1.95 -10.25
C ARG A 42 -9.24 -3.27 -9.73
N THR A 43 -9.78 -4.08 -10.64
CA THR A 43 -10.41 -5.37 -10.28
C THR A 43 -9.39 -6.32 -9.65
N THR A 44 -8.17 -6.37 -10.19
CA THR A 44 -7.11 -7.22 -9.66
C THR A 44 -6.57 -6.72 -8.32
N LEU A 45 -6.33 -5.41 -8.19
CA LEU A 45 -5.91 -4.78 -6.94
C LEU A 45 -6.95 -5.00 -5.83
N MET A 46 -8.25 -4.98 -6.14
CA MET A 46 -9.31 -5.35 -5.17
C MET A 46 -9.18 -6.80 -4.68
N LYS A 47 -8.86 -7.75 -5.57
CA LYS A 47 -8.63 -9.17 -5.19
C LYS A 47 -7.36 -9.36 -4.36
N ILE A 48 -6.37 -8.49 -4.56
CA ILE A 48 -5.14 -8.49 -3.76
C ILE A 48 -5.41 -7.86 -2.38
N HIS A 49 -6.14 -6.74 -2.35
CA HIS A 49 -6.57 -6.08 -1.11
C HIS A 49 -7.29 -7.03 -0.17
N ALA A 50 -8.20 -7.86 -0.71
CA ALA A 50 -8.96 -8.84 0.05
C ALA A 50 -8.12 -9.93 0.77
N VAL A 51 -6.83 -10.08 0.45
CA VAL A 51 -5.93 -11.04 1.09
C VAL A 51 -4.82 -10.39 1.90
N LEU A 52 -4.79 -9.06 2.02
CA LEU A 52 -3.75 -8.34 2.77
C LEU A 52 -3.74 -8.75 4.25
N ASP A 53 -4.90 -8.87 4.88
CA ASP A 53 -5.02 -9.28 6.28
C ASP A 53 -4.40 -10.66 6.54
N ASP A 54 -4.67 -11.65 5.68
CA ASP A 54 -4.09 -12.99 5.79
C ASP A 54 -2.57 -12.98 5.50
N ALA A 55 -2.13 -12.13 4.57
CA ALA A 55 -0.72 -11.95 4.27
C ALA A 55 0.05 -11.32 5.46
N GLU A 56 -0.51 -10.31 6.12
CA GLU A 56 0.07 -9.66 7.31
C GLU A 56 0.23 -10.67 8.46
N GLU A 57 -0.78 -11.51 8.72
CA GLU A 57 -0.64 -12.58 9.74
C GLU A 57 0.49 -13.56 9.37
N LYS A 58 0.56 -13.97 8.11
CA LYS A 58 1.51 -14.99 7.63
C LYS A 58 2.93 -14.46 7.47
N GLN A 59 3.15 -13.16 7.21
CA GLN A 59 4.50 -12.60 7.00
C GLN A 59 5.44 -12.83 8.19
N MET A 60 4.87 -12.92 9.41
CA MET A 60 5.62 -13.12 10.65
C MET A 60 6.25 -14.51 10.75
N THR A 61 5.73 -15.47 9.97
CA THR A 61 6.17 -16.88 9.99
C THR A 61 6.67 -17.37 8.65
N ASN A 62 6.24 -16.75 7.54
CA ASN A 62 6.60 -17.14 6.19
C ASN A 62 7.32 -15.97 5.48
N ARG A 63 8.62 -16.16 5.24
CA ARG A 63 9.47 -15.17 4.55
C ARG A 63 9.03 -14.91 3.10
N LEU A 64 8.44 -15.90 2.42
CA LEU A 64 7.97 -15.71 1.04
C LEU A 64 6.76 -14.78 0.99
N VAL A 65 5.89 -14.82 2.01
CA VAL A 65 4.77 -13.87 2.13
C VAL A 65 5.28 -12.46 2.38
N LYS A 66 6.35 -12.31 3.16
CA LYS A 66 6.99 -11.00 3.35
C LYS A 66 7.53 -10.44 2.03
N ILE A 67 8.27 -11.24 1.26
CA ILE A 67 8.80 -10.82 -0.04
C ILE A 67 7.65 -10.42 -0.98
N TRP A 68 6.56 -11.20 -0.99
CA TRP A 68 5.37 -10.88 -1.78
C TRP A 68 4.72 -9.55 -1.38
N LEU A 69 4.68 -9.22 -0.09
CA LEU A 69 4.19 -7.92 0.39
C LEU A 69 5.12 -6.78 -0.01
N ASP A 70 6.44 -6.96 0.10
CA ASP A 70 7.44 -5.97 -0.32
C ASP A 70 7.30 -5.70 -1.85
N GLU A 71 7.18 -6.76 -2.67
CA GLU A 71 6.98 -6.63 -4.13
C GLU A 71 5.63 -5.97 -4.48
N LEU A 72 4.60 -6.20 -3.67
CA LEU A 72 3.30 -5.56 -3.82
C LEU A 72 3.35 -4.07 -3.48
N GLU A 73 4.09 -3.68 -2.45
CA GLU A 73 4.33 -2.28 -2.10
C GLU A 73 5.03 -1.55 -3.24
N ASP A 74 6.11 -2.12 -3.77
CA ASP A 74 6.83 -1.56 -4.92
C ASP A 74 5.88 -1.38 -6.11
N LEU A 75 5.09 -2.41 -6.45
CA LEU A 75 4.12 -2.32 -7.55
C LEU A 75 3.08 -1.23 -7.33
N ALA A 76 2.64 -1.03 -6.08
CA ALA A 76 1.65 0.00 -5.75
C ALA A 76 2.22 1.41 -6.01
N TYR A 77 3.48 1.66 -5.68
CA TYR A 77 4.15 2.93 -6.01
C TYR A 77 4.24 3.14 -7.53
N ASP A 78 4.62 2.11 -8.29
CA ASP A 78 4.71 2.25 -9.75
C ASP A 78 3.33 2.52 -10.40
N VAL A 79 2.25 2.00 -9.82
CA VAL A 79 0.88 2.30 -10.26
C VAL A 79 0.51 3.76 -9.94
N ASP A 80 0.85 4.25 -8.73
CA ASP A 80 0.60 5.66 -8.34
C ASP A 80 1.35 6.62 -9.27
N ASP A 81 2.63 6.34 -9.56
CA ASP A 81 3.45 7.13 -10.48
C ASP A 81 2.81 7.24 -11.87
N ILE A 82 2.27 6.14 -12.41
CA ILE A 82 1.55 6.16 -13.70
C ILE A 82 0.28 7.01 -13.61
N LEU A 83 -0.50 6.87 -12.53
CA LEU A 83 -1.73 7.64 -12.35
C LEU A 83 -1.44 9.14 -12.20
N ASP A 84 -0.36 9.51 -11.52
CA ASP A 84 0.09 10.89 -11.37
C ASP A 84 0.61 11.47 -12.70
N GLU A 85 1.28 10.68 -13.54
CA GLU A 85 1.66 11.07 -14.90
C GLU A 85 0.43 11.34 -15.77
N PHE A 86 -0.61 10.50 -15.68
CA PHE A 86 -1.89 10.74 -16.35
C PHE A 86 -2.59 12.00 -15.84
N ALA A 87 -2.63 12.21 -14.52
CA ALA A 87 -3.25 13.39 -13.92
C ALA A 87 -2.53 14.68 -14.34
N THR A 88 -1.19 14.64 -14.33
CA THR A 88 -0.34 15.76 -14.77
C THR A 88 -0.56 16.08 -16.24
N GLU A 89 -0.66 15.05 -17.09
CA GLU A 89 -0.93 15.23 -18.52
C GLU A 89 -2.33 15.78 -18.77
N ALA A 90 -3.34 15.25 -18.09
CA ALA A 90 -4.73 15.71 -18.20
C ALA A 90 -4.84 17.21 -17.85
N LEU A 91 -4.28 17.61 -16.70
CA LEU A 91 -4.22 19.01 -16.28
C LEU A 91 -3.41 19.87 -17.25
N GLY A 92 -2.30 19.34 -17.77
CA GLY A 92 -1.45 20.02 -18.74
C GLY A 92 -2.20 20.39 -20.02
N ARG A 93 -3.02 19.47 -20.54
CA ARG A 93 -3.83 19.69 -21.75
C ARG A 93 -5.02 20.62 -21.51
N GLU A 94 -5.58 20.62 -20.30
CA GLU A 94 -6.63 21.57 -19.92
C GLU A 94 -6.09 23.00 -19.86
N LEU A 95 -4.91 23.20 -19.26
CA LEU A 95 -4.31 24.53 -19.09
C LEU A 95 -3.64 25.09 -20.34
N ASN A 96 -3.14 24.24 -21.24
CA ASN A 96 -2.51 24.67 -22.49
C ASN A 96 -2.79 23.63 -23.59
N PRO A 97 -3.59 23.97 -24.62
CA PRO A 97 -3.84 23.09 -25.76
C PRO A 97 -2.66 23.02 -26.75
N GLU A 98 -1.45 23.39 -26.32
CA GLU A 98 -0.25 23.25 -27.16
C GLU A 98 -0.03 21.79 -27.55
N PRO A 99 0.47 21.52 -28.77
CA PRO A 99 0.57 20.17 -29.31
C PRO A 99 1.58 19.25 -28.59
N LYS A 100 2.38 19.78 -27.64
CA LYS A 100 3.39 19.01 -26.91
C LYS A 100 3.24 19.17 -25.39
N SER A 101 2.90 18.06 -24.75
CA SER A 101 2.91 17.86 -23.29
C SER A 101 4.17 18.44 -22.63
N LYS A 102 3.98 19.13 -21.50
CA LYS A 102 5.10 19.61 -20.65
C LYS A 102 5.90 18.44 -20.08
N PHE A 103 5.23 17.35 -19.71
CA PHE A 103 5.86 16.13 -19.24
C PHE A 103 6.73 15.51 -20.34
N LEU A 104 6.19 15.36 -21.56
CA LEU A 104 6.99 14.86 -22.69
C LEU A 104 8.18 15.77 -23.00
N LYS A 105 8.03 17.10 -22.96
CA LYS A 105 9.16 18.02 -23.19
C LYS A 105 10.30 17.77 -22.20
N ILE A 106 9.99 17.52 -20.93
CA ILE A 106 10.98 17.23 -19.89
C ILE A 106 11.55 15.82 -20.07
N TYR A 107 10.70 14.83 -20.30
CA TYR A 107 11.09 13.43 -20.49
C TYR A 107 11.97 13.25 -21.74
N ASP A 108 11.59 13.81 -22.87
CA ASP A 108 12.35 13.77 -24.12
C ASP A 108 13.68 14.52 -23.99
N ALA A 109 13.73 15.63 -23.25
CA ALA A 109 14.98 16.33 -22.95
C ALA A 109 15.92 15.50 -22.05
N TRP A 110 15.37 14.67 -21.17
CA TRP A 110 16.16 13.83 -20.27
C TRP A 110 16.62 12.51 -20.91
N VAL A 111 15.73 11.86 -21.67
CA VAL A 111 15.94 10.52 -22.22
C VAL A 111 16.41 10.56 -23.68
N GLY A 112 16.35 11.72 -24.35
CA GLY A 112 16.69 11.86 -25.76
C GLY A 112 15.73 11.12 -26.68
N SER A 113 14.49 10.90 -26.24
CA SER A 113 13.44 10.27 -27.04
C SER A 113 12.55 11.30 -27.74
N ASN A 114 11.68 10.84 -28.64
CA ASN A 114 10.59 11.64 -29.20
C ASN A 114 9.35 10.73 -29.32
N ARG A 115 8.98 10.08 -28.21
CA ARG A 115 7.82 9.18 -28.17
C ARG A 115 6.57 10.00 -27.88
N SER A 116 5.44 9.60 -28.48
CA SER A 116 4.15 10.14 -28.05
C SER A 116 3.79 9.61 -26.66
N PHE A 117 3.05 10.41 -25.90
CA PHE A 117 2.62 10.11 -24.54
C PHE A 117 1.90 8.75 -24.48
N GLY A 118 0.94 8.53 -25.37
CA GLY A 118 0.23 7.26 -25.45
C GLY A 118 1.12 6.05 -25.77
N THR A 119 2.22 6.22 -26.51
CA THR A 119 3.17 5.12 -26.77
C THR A 119 4.00 4.80 -25.52
N LEU A 120 4.53 5.83 -24.86
CA LEU A 120 5.27 5.69 -23.60
C LEU A 120 4.40 5.02 -22.55
N MET A 121 3.18 5.53 -22.38
CA MET A 121 2.28 5.08 -21.35
C MET A 121 1.75 3.66 -21.59
N ARG A 122 1.53 3.28 -22.85
CA ARG A 122 1.17 1.89 -23.19
C ARG A 122 2.29 0.89 -22.86
N SER A 123 3.56 1.28 -22.98
CA SER A 123 4.68 0.44 -22.55
C SER A 123 4.69 0.27 -21.03
N LYS A 124 4.54 1.35 -20.26
CA LYS A 124 4.46 1.30 -18.79
C LYS A 124 3.27 0.48 -18.30
N ILE A 125 2.10 0.67 -18.92
CA ILE A 125 0.90 -0.13 -18.60
C ILE A 125 1.17 -1.62 -18.82
N LYS A 126 1.84 -2.00 -19.92
CA LYS A 126 2.17 -3.40 -20.17
C LYS A 126 3.13 -3.99 -19.13
N GLU A 127 4.08 -3.19 -18.65
CA GLU A 127 5.01 -3.57 -17.60
C GLU A 127 4.28 -3.84 -16.28
N ILE A 128 3.43 -2.90 -15.84
CA ILE A 128 2.59 -3.09 -14.65
C ILE A 128 1.67 -4.29 -14.81
N ASP A 129 1.02 -4.46 -15.95
CA ASP A 129 0.13 -5.59 -16.19
C ASP A 129 0.88 -6.92 -16.01
N THR A 130 2.13 -7.00 -16.47
CA THR A 130 2.99 -8.19 -16.30
C THR A 130 3.29 -8.45 -14.82
N ARG A 131 3.75 -7.42 -14.09
CA ARG A 131 4.06 -7.54 -12.65
C ARG A 131 2.82 -7.86 -11.82
N LEU A 132 1.68 -7.29 -12.17
CA LEU A 132 0.40 -7.57 -11.53
C LEU A 132 0.00 -9.04 -11.70
N GLN A 133 0.23 -9.64 -12.88
CA GLN A 133 0.01 -11.08 -13.09
C GLN A 133 0.98 -11.94 -12.27
N GLU A 134 2.23 -11.51 -12.13
CA GLU A 134 3.21 -12.19 -11.28
C GLU A 134 2.76 -12.20 -9.82
N ILE A 135 2.37 -11.04 -9.27
CA ILE A 135 1.81 -10.90 -7.92
C ILE A 135 0.61 -11.83 -7.71
N VAL A 136 -0.33 -11.87 -8.67
CA VAL A 136 -1.51 -12.75 -8.59
C VAL A 136 -1.12 -14.23 -8.63
N THR A 137 -0.13 -14.58 -9.44
CA THR A 137 0.36 -15.97 -9.54
C THR A 137 1.03 -16.39 -8.23
N GLN A 138 1.88 -15.52 -7.67
CA GLN A 138 2.52 -15.75 -6.38
C GLN A 138 1.49 -15.85 -5.25
N LYS A 139 0.47 -14.98 -5.23
CA LYS A 139 -0.65 -15.05 -4.28
C LYS A 139 -1.27 -16.46 -4.25
N ASN A 140 -1.55 -17.03 -5.42
CA ASN A 140 -2.14 -18.36 -5.53
C ASN A 140 -1.19 -19.45 -5.02
N ASN A 141 0.11 -19.34 -5.31
CA ASN A 141 1.13 -20.29 -4.83
C ASN A 141 1.37 -20.23 -3.32
N LEU A 142 1.14 -19.07 -2.70
CA LEU A 142 1.28 -18.85 -1.26
C LEU A 142 0.01 -19.24 -0.47
N GLU A 143 -1.03 -19.72 -1.17
CA GLU A 143 -2.32 -20.08 -0.60
C GLU A 143 -2.92 -18.98 0.30
N LEU A 144 -2.74 -17.72 -0.12
CA LEU A 144 -3.32 -16.56 0.57
C LEU A 144 -4.84 -16.57 0.39
N ARG A 145 -5.57 -16.49 1.50
CA ARG A 145 -7.03 -16.61 1.51
C ARG A 145 -7.68 -15.27 1.78
N GLU A 146 -8.80 -15.06 1.11
CA GLU A 146 -9.66 -13.92 1.43
C GLU A 146 -10.27 -14.16 2.80
N ASN A 147 -10.07 -13.23 3.72
CA ASN A 147 -10.74 -13.26 5.01
C ASN A 147 -12.20 -12.88 4.79
N ALA A 148 -12.99 -13.85 4.35
CA ALA A 148 -14.40 -13.69 4.02
C ALA A 148 -15.25 -13.51 5.28
N GLY A 149 -15.09 -12.38 6.00
CA GLY A 149 -16.02 -11.88 7.02
C GLY A 149 -16.42 -12.85 8.15
N LEU A 150 -15.85 -14.05 8.23
CA LEU A 150 -16.16 -15.04 9.24
C LEU A 150 -15.35 -14.64 10.46
N GLY A 151 -15.99 -13.83 11.29
CA GLY A 151 -15.41 -13.21 12.47
C GLY A 151 -14.39 -14.10 13.17
N ARG A 152 -13.11 -13.79 12.97
CA ARG A 152 -12.13 -14.04 14.02
C ARG A 152 -12.37 -12.97 15.06
N THR A 153 -13.29 -13.30 15.95
CA THR A 153 -13.35 -12.79 17.31
C THR A 153 -11.92 -12.66 17.85
N GLY A 154 -11.45 -11.43 18.05
CA GLY A 154 -10.52 -11.08 19.11
C GLY A 154 -9.31 -11.99 19.32
N ALA A 155 -8.59 -12.35 18.27
CA ALA A 155 -7.20 -12.81 18.43
C ALA A 155 -6.22 -11.65 18.26
N THR A 156 -6.57 -10.46 18.76
CA THR A 156 -5.54 -9.61 19.37
C THR A 156 -4.84 -10.50 20.38
N ARG A 157 -3.68 -11.06 20.02
CA ARG A 157 -2.71 -11.49 21.03
C ARG A 157 -2.70 -10.36 22.05
N PRO A 158 -3.03 -10.60 23.33
CA PRO A 158 -3.05 -9.54 24.30
C PRO A 158 -1.73 -8.82 24.16
N ARG A 159 -1.77 -7.55 23.74
CA ARG A 159 -0.57 -6.75 23.61
C ARG A 159 0.03 -6.78 25.01
N VAL A 160 1.24 -7.33 25.14
CA VAL A 160 1.92 -7.35 26.44
C VAL A 160 1.91 -5.91 26.93
N PRO A 161 1.34 -5.63 28.12
CA PRO A 161 1.21 -4.27 28.60
C PRO A 161 2.56 -3.58 28.53
N THR A 162 2.66 -2.48 27.79
CA THR A 162 3.90 -1.69 27.69
C THR A 162 4.18 -0.92 28.98
N THR A 163 3.23 -0.94 29.91
CA THR A 163 3.30 -0.25 31.20
C THR A 163 2.79 -1.20 32.27
N SER A 164 3.49 -1.28 33.40
CA SER A 164 3.00 -1.97 34.60
C SER A 164 2.18 -1.01 35.48
N LEU A 165 1.13 -0.40 34.93
CA LEU A 165 0.22 0.40 35.73
C LEU A 165 -0.63 -0.55 36.58
N VAL A 166 -0.24 -0.68 37.85
CA VAL A 166 -0.93 -1.45 38.87
C VAL A 166 -1.80 -0.52 39.71
N ASN A 167 -2.99 -0.98 40.08
CA ASN A 167 -3.85 -0.27 41.02
C ASN A 167 -3.21 -0.33 42.42
N GLU A 168 -2.77 0.81 42.96
CA GLU A 168 -2.08 0.88 44.26
C GLU A 168 -2.94 0.35 45.42
N GLY A 169 -4.27 0.48 45.32
CA GLY A 169 -5.20 0.00 46.35
C GLY A 169 -5.27 -1.53 46.49
N ASP A 170 -4.84 -2.29 45.47
CA ASP A 170 -4.87 -3.76 45.48
C ASP A 170 -3.53 -4.38 45.92
N ILE A 171 -2.49 -3.56 46.14
CA ILE A 171 -1.15 -4.02 46.51
C ILE A 171 -1.04 -4.11 48.03
N HIS A 172 -0.92 -5.34 48.54
CA HIS A 172 -0.77 -5.61 49.96
C HIS A 172 0.57 -6.31 50.22
N GLY A 173 1.18 -6.08 51.40
CA GLY A 173 2.36 -6.82 51.86
C GLY A 173 3.71 -6.38 51.28
N ARG A 174 3.77 -5.33 50.46
CA ARG A 174 5.01 -4.79 49.87
C ARG A 174 5.54 -3.52 50.55
N GLU A 175 5.08 -3.22 51.75
CA GLU A 175 5.49 -2.01 52.48
C GLU A 175 6.98 -2.04 52.87
N GLU A 176 7.50 -3.22 53.23
CA GLU A 176 8.92 -3.39 53.57
C GLU A 176 9.82 -3.22 52.34
N ASP A 177 9.45 -3.82 51.20
CA ASP A 177 10.16 -3.67 49.93
C ASP A 177 10.19 -2.21 49.45
N LYS A 178 9.06 -1.51 49.56
CA LYS A 178 8.95 -0.08 49.23
C LYS A 178 9.89 0.76 50.09
N LYS A 179 9.98 0.47 51.39
CA LYS A 179 10.88 1.16 52.32
C LYS A 179 12.35 0.85 52.01
N ALA A 180 12.68 -0.40 51.70
CA ALA A 180 14.03 -0.82 51.34
C ALA A 180 14.51 -0.12 50.06
N ILE A 181 13.67 -0.11 49.01
CA ILE A 181 14.00 0.57 47.74
C ILE A 181 14.12 2.08 47.95
N SER A 182 13.24 2.70 48.75
CA SER A 182 13.33 4.13 49.06
C SER A 182 14.66 4.48 49.75
N GLN A 183 15.18 3.62 50.63
CA GLN A 183 16.49 3.84 51.25
C GLN A 183 17.66 3.70 50.27
N VAL A 184 17.53 2.83 49.26
CA VAL A 184 18.55 2.68 48.21
C VAL A 184 18.57 3.89 47.28
N VAL A 185 17.40 4.44 46.93
CA VAL A 185 17.27 5.57 45.99
C VAL A 185 17.57 6.92 46.64
N VAL A 186 17.32 7.07 47.95
CA VAL A 186 17.54 8.33 48.69
C VAL A 186 18.95 8.43 49.29
N LYS A 187 19.77 7.37 49.24
CA LYS A 187 21.19 7.45 49.57
C LYS A 187 21.95 8.14 48.42
N ARG A 188 22.14 9.44 48.55
CA ARG A 188 23.21 10.20 47.89
C ARG A 188 24.40 10.35 48.82
#